data_AF-A0A2T6J3C9-F1
#
_entry.id   AF-A0A2T6J3C9-F1
#
_cell.length_a   1.000
_cell.length_b   1.000
_cell.length_c   1.000
_cell.angle_alpha   90.00
_cell.angle_beta   90.00
_cell.angle_gamma   90.00
#
_symmetry.space_group_name_H-M   'P 1'
#
loop_
_entity.id
_entity.type
_entity.pdbx_description
1 polymer ?
#
loop_
_entity_poly.entity_id
_entity_poly.type
_entity_poly.pdbx_seq_one_letter_code
_entity_poly.pdbx_strand_id
1 'polypeptide(L)'
;MNEILPFLFLGGLKDAENPAALEAAGVRAVVTCCTYQECPKYREREGLDYFRVDVEDTSREPLHLYFEEAGQFIDRYVSRQQTVLVHCKAGVSRSASVVLSYLIGCKKFALQEAFFHVLTKRACICPNIGFMEQLCAYEREMRDHCSVCMFKYTDWYTADCSYRPAIPDLEP
;
A
#
# COMPACT_ATOMS: atom_id res chain seq x y z
N MET A 1 5.47 -10.14 6.29
CA MET A 1 4.20 -10.16 5.55
C MET A 1 3.08 -10.03 6.57
N ASN A 2 2.21 -9.04 6.44
CA ASN A 2 1.14 -8.75 7.41
C ASN A 2 -0.21 -8.81 6.71
N GLU A 3 -1.17 -9.53 7.27
CA GLU A 3 -2.55 -9.56 6.76
C GLU A 3 -3.25 -8.23 7.10
N ILE A 4 -3.72 -7.53 6.07
CA ILE A 4 -4.41 -6.26 6.19
C ILE A 4 -5.92 -6.48 6.24
N LEU A 5 -6.43 -7.25 5.27
CA LEU A 5 -7.80 -7.75 5.22
C LEU A 5 -7.73 -9.24 4.91
N PRO A 6 -8.82 -10.02 5.12
CA PRO A 6 -8.91 -11.37 4.60
C PRO A 6 -8.45 -11.42 3.14
N PHE A 7 -7.48 -12.28 2.85
CA PHE A 7 -6.90 -12.48 1.51
C PHE A 7 -6.07 -11.31 0.95
N LEU A 8 -5.73 -10.29 1.75
CA LEU A 8 -4.87 -9.18 1.34
C LEU A 8 -3.71 -9.00 2.32
N PHE A 9 -2.49 -9.19 1.81
CA PHE A 9 -1.27 -9.02 2.57
C PHE A 9 -0.44 -7.83 2.08
N LEU A 10 0.24 -7.18 3.02
CA LEU A 10 1.23 -6.12 2.78
C LEU A 10 2.61 -6.60 3.25
N GLY A 11 3.63 -6.38 2.41
CA GLY A 11 5.00 -6.81 2.72
C GLY A 11 6.10 -5.98 2.06
N GLY A 12 7.34 -6.36 2.36
CA GLY A 12 8.54 -5.90 1.67
C GLY A 12 9.11 -6.95 0.72
N LEU A 13 10.25 -6.65 0.09
CA LEU A 13 10.87 -7.53 -0.91
C LEU A 13 11.23 -8.90 -0.34
N LYS A 14 11.69 -8.94 0.92
CA LYS A 14 11.99 -10.19 1.64
C LYS A 14 10.78 -11.12 1.76
N ASP A 15 9.58 -10.55 1.84
CA ASP A 15 8.34 -11.33 1.91
C ASP A 15 8.00 -11.94 0.54
N ALA A 16 8.12 -11.14 -0.53
CA ALA A 16 7.89 -11.60 -1.90
C ALA A 16 8.92 -12.63 -2.38
N GLU A 17 10.14 -12.59 -1.82
CA GLU A 17 11.22 -13.53 -2.13
C GLU A 17 11.16 -14.83 -1.33
N ASN A 18 10.22 -14.98 -0.39
CA ASN A 18 10.10 -16.16 0.48
C ASN A 18 9.04 -17.15 -0.07
N PRO A 19 9.44 -18.24 -0.77
CA PRO A 19 8.49 -19.21 -1.35
C PRO A 19 7.55 -19.80 -0.30
N ALA A 20 8.12 -20.21 0.84
CA ALA A 20 7.39 -20.93 1.88
C ALA A 20 6.32 -20.03 2.52
N ALA A 21 6.61 -18.74 2.71
CA ALA A 21 5.63 -17.79 3.22
C ALA A 21 4.48 -17.55 2.22
N LEU A 22 4.80 -17.43 0.93
CA LEU A 22 3.78 -17.24 -0.12
C LEU A 22 2.88 -18.47 -0.24
N GLU A 23 3.46 -19.67 -0.21
CA GLU A 23 2.72 -20.93 -0.28
C GLU A 23 1.85 -21.14 0.96
N ALA A 24 2.40 -20.92 2.17
CA ALA A 24 1.67 -21.05 3.42
C ALA A 24 0.48 -20.08 3.52
N ALA A 25 0.59 -18.88 2.93
CA ALA A 25 -0.50 -17.91 2.86
C ALA A 25 -1.45 -18.13 1.65
N GLY A 26 -1.16 -19.11 0.79
CA GLY A 26 -1.96 -19.42 -0.39
C GLY A 26 -1.99 -18.27 -1.41
N VAL A 27 -0.90 -17.50 -1.52
CA VAL A 27 -0.81 -16.36 -2.45
C VAL A 27 -1.04 -16.84 -3.88
N ARG A 28 -1.93 -16.15 -4.60
CA ARG A 28 -2.25 -16.38 -6.02
C ARG A 28 -1.81 -15.24 -6.92
N ALA A 29 -1.72 -14.03 -6.37
CA ALA A 29 -1.30 -12.87 -7.11
C ALA A 29 -0.40 -11.93 -6.29
N VAL A 30 0.46 -11.19 -6.98
CA VAL A 30 1.41 -10.27 -6.39
C VAL A 30 1.34 -8.91 -7.09
N VAL A 31 1.20 -7.84 -6.32
CA VAL A 31 1.38 -6.47 -6.78
C VAL A 31 2.77 -6.01 -6.37
N THR A 32 3.64 -5.78 -7.35
CA THR A 32 5.02 -5.34 -7.14
C THR A 32 5.14 -3.85 -7.37
N CYS A 33 5.30 -3.09 -6.29
CA CYS A 33 5.51 -1.64 -6.28
C CYS A 33 7.00 -1.29 -6.19
N CYS A 34 7.80 -1.84 -7.09
CA CYS A 34 9.25 -1.65 -7.20
C CYS A 34 9.62 -1.35 -8.64
N THR A 35 10.70 -0.57 -8.85
CA THR A 35 11.20 -0.39 -10.21
C THR A 35 11.71 -1.70 -10.81
N TYR A 36 11.83 -1.80 -12.14
CA TYR A 36 12.45 -2.97 -12.78
C TYR A 36 13.91 -3.18 -12.37
N GLN A 37 14.59 -2.12 -11.93
CA GLN A 37 15.95 -2.22 -11.39
C GLN A 37 15.95 -2.82 -9.98
N GLU A 38 15.03 -2.41 -9.12
CA GLU A 38 14.93 -2.91 -7.74
C GLU A 38 14.41 -4.35 -7.68
N CYS A 39 13.45 -4.70 -8.53
CA CYS A 39 12.86 -6.03 -8.61
C CYS A 39 12.63 -6.41 -10.08
N PRO A 40 13.61 -7.03 -10.75
CA PRO A 40 13.48 -7.43 -12.15
C PRO A 40 12.44 -8.54 -12.37
N LYS A 41 11.84 -8.59 -13.57
CA LYS A 41 10.81 -9.60 -13.93
C LYS A 41 11.28 -11.04 -13.79
N TYR A 42 12.56 -11.35 -13.97
CA TYR A 42 13.06 -12.73 -13.82
C TYR A 42 12.95 -13.26 -12.38
N ARG A 43 12.64 -12.41 -11.39
CA ARG A 43 12.32 -12.82 -10.01
C ARG A 43 10.86 -13.21 -9.81
N GLU A 44 10.00 -12.97 -10.80
CA GLU A 44 8.61 -13.42 -10.81
C GLU A 44 8.57 -14.94 -10.93
N ARG A 45 7.60 -15.56 -10.25
CA ARG A 45 7.47 -17.02 -10.13
C ARG A 45 6.39 -17.52 -11.06
N GLU A 46 6.62 -18.68 -11.65
CA GLU A 46 5.56 -19.38 -12.37
C GLU A 46 4.40 -19.74 -11.43
N GLY A 47 3.17 -19.71 -11.94
CA GLY A 47 1.96 -20.05 -11.19
C GLY A 47 1.40 -18.93 -10.30
N LEU A 48 2.02 -17.75 -10.29
CA LEU A 48 1.48 -16.53 -9.68
C LEU A 48 1.21 -15.49 -10.75
N ASP A 49 0.13 -14.72 -10.57
CA ASP A 49 -0.17 -13.57 -11.42
C ASP A 49 0.50 -12.31 -10.85
N TYR A 50 1.02 -11.45 -11.73
CA TYR A 50 1.73 -10.24 -11.32
C TYR A 50 1.11 -8.97 -11.90
N PHE A 51 1.01 -7.94 -11.08
CA PHE A 51 0.75 -6.56 -11.49
C PHE A 51 1.89 -5.65 -11.04
N ARG A 52 2.36 -4.79 -11.93
CA ARG A 52 3.57 -3.97 -11.73
C ARG A 52 3.21 -2.51 -11.59
N VAL A 53 3.61 -1.93 -10.46
CA VAL A 53 3.59 -0.49 -10.21
C VAL A 53 5.03 0.00 -10.22
N ASP A 54 5.50 0.37 -11.41
CA ASP A 54 6.91 0.65 -11.70
C ASP A 54 7.27 2.10 -11.32
N VAL A 55 7.42 2.35 -10.02
CA VAL A 55 7.74 3.68 -9.48
C VAL A 55 8.84 3.63 -8.43
N GLU A 56 9.61 4.70 -8.35
CA GLU A 56 10.55 4.96 -7.25
C GLU A 56 9.82 5.41 -5.97
N ASP A 57 10.51 5.38 -4.82
CA ASP A 57 9.94 5.87 -3.56
C ASP A 57 10.25 7.36 -3.34
N THR A 58 9.77 8.20 -4.25
CA THR A 58 9.98 9.64 -4.23
C THR A 58 8.63 10.36 -4.29
N SER A 59 8.55 11.54 -3.68
CA SER A 59 7.34 12.36 -3.71
C SER A 59 6.93 12.85 -5.11
N ARG A 60 7.83 12.73 -6.10
CA ARG A 60 7.59 13.18 -7.48
C ARG A 60 6.97 12.10 -8.38
N GLU A 61 6.97 10.85 -7.92
CA GLU A 61 6.47 9.74 -8.73
C GLU A 61 4.94 9.77 -8.83
N PRO A 62 4.36 9.60 -10.03
CA PRO A 62 2.92 9.69 -10.24
C PRO A 62 2.22 8.36 -9.89
N LEU A 63 2.32 7.94 -8.64
CA LEU A 63 1.76 6.68 -8.15
C LEU A 63 0.23 6.59 -8.37
N HIS A 64 -0.49 7.71 -8.31
CA HIS A 64 -1.94 7.79 -8.52
C HIS A 64 -2.41 7.20 -9.85
N LEU A 65 -1.56 7.25 -10.90
CA LEU A 65 -1.88 6.66 -12.20
C LEU A 65 -2.16 5.15 -12.13
N TYR A 66 -1.67 4.48 -11.08
CA TYR A 66 -1.87 3.05 -10.87
C TYR A 66 -3.00 2.70 -9.91
N PHE A 67 -3.60 3.68 -9.22
CA PHE A 67 -4.55 3.38 -8.13
C PHE A 67 -5.76 2.58 -8.59
N GLU A 68 -6.36 2.96 -9.71
CA GLU A 68 -7.53 2.27 -10.23
C GLU A 68 -7.18 0.85 -10.71
N GLU A 69 -6.19 0.72 -11.60
CA GLU A 69 -5.82 -0.58 -12.18
C GLU A 69 -5.27 -1.55 -11.12
N ALA A 70 -4.44 -1.08 -10.20
CA ALA A 70 -3.94 -1.90 -9.10
C ALA A 70 -5.09 -2.31 -8.17
N GLY A 71 -6.01 -1.39 -7.87
CA GLY A 71 -7.19 -1.67 -7.06
C GLY A 71 -8.08 -2.75 -7.69
N GLN A 72 -8.37 -2.64 -8.99
CA GLN A 72 -9.13 -3.63 -9.75
C GLN A 72 -8.42 -4.99 -9.81
N PHE A 73 -7.10 -4.99 -9.99
CA PHE A 73 -6.30 -6.21 -9.94
C PHE A 73 -6.43 -6.89 -8.58
N ILE A 74 -6.24 -6.16 -7.48
CA ILE A 74 -6.39 -6.70 -6.12
C ILE A 74 -7.81 -7.24 -5.90
N ASP A 75 -8.84 -6.45 -6.23
CA ASP A 75 -10.24 -6.81 -5.97
C ASP A 75 -10.66 -8.09 -6.72
N ARG A 76 -10.13 -8.31 -7.93
CA ARG A 76 -10.40 -9.51 -8.73
C ARG A 76 -10.09 -10.82 -8.00
N TYR A 77 -9.02 -10.84 -7.20
CA TYR A 77 -8.63 -12.03 -6.42
C TYR A 77 -9.30 -12.03 -5.05
N VAL A 78 -9.28 -10.90 -4.35
CA VAL A 78 -9.85 -10.80 -2.99
C VAL A 78 -11.35 -11.13 -2.99
N SER A 79 -12.11 -10.67 -3.99
CA SER A 79 -13.55 -10.98 -4.14
C SER A 79 -13.84 -12.48 -4.36
N ARG A 80 -12.83 -13.25 -4.79
CA ARG A 80 -12.90 -14.71 -5.00
C ARG A 80 -12.24 -15.48 -3.87
N GLN A 81 -11.93 -14.82 -2.75
CA GLN A 81 -11.23 -15.43 -1.61
C GLN A 81 -9.85 -15.99 -1.99
N GLN A 82 -9.16 -15.30 -2.89
CA GLN A 82 -7.80 -15.65 -3.32
C GLN A 82 -6.82 -14.62 -2.80
N THR A 83 -5.73 -15.10 -2.20
CA THR A 83 -4.77 -14.25 -1.49
C THR A 83 -3.91 -13.43 -2.45
N VAL A 84 -3.81 -12.12 -2.18
CA VAL A 84 -2.93 -11.18 -2.87
C VAL A 84 -1.86 -10.66 -1.92
N LEU A 85 -0.61 -10.61 -2.38
CA LEU A 85 0.47 -9.87 -1.72
C LEU A 85 0.73 -8.55 -2.46
N VAL A 86 0.64 -7.42 -1.76
CA VAL A 86 1.15 -6.12 -2.24
C VAL A 86 2.49 -5.85 -1.56
N HIS A 87 3.55 -5.65 -2.32
CA HIS A 87 4.87 -5.39 -1.76
C HIS A 87 5.64 -4.30 -2.49
N CYS A 88 6.57 -3.68 -1.78
CA CYS A 88 7.61 -2.84 -2.36
C CYS A 88 8.96 -3.32 -1.82
N LYS A 89 9.98 -2.45 -1.80
CA LYS A 89 11.29 -2.79 -1.22
C LYS A 89 11.21 -3.05 0.29
N ALA A 90 10.70 -2.08 1.05
CA ALA A 90 10.64 -2.14 2.52
C ALA A 90 9.24 -2.49 3.07
N GLY A 91 8.20 -2.39 2.26
CA GLY A 91 6.82 -2.48 2.72
C GLY A 91 6.42 -1.32 3.62
N VAL A 92 6.87 -0.10 3.31
CA VAL A 92 6.69 1.08 4.17
C VAL A 92 5.86 2.17 3.47
N SER A 93 6.26 2.57 2.26
CA SER A 93 5.68 3.72 1.56
C SER A 93 4.88 3.32 0.33
N ARG A 94 5.53 2.90 -0.78
CA ARG A 94 4.86 2.55 -2.06
C ARG A 94 3.73 1.52 -1.93
N SER A 95 4.03 0.33 -1.41
CA SER A 95 3.03 -0.73 -1.29
C SER A 95 1.95 -0.42 -0.27
N ALA A 96 2.30 0.29 0.82
CA ALA A 96 1.31 0.78 1.76
C ALA A 96 0.34 1.75 1.06
N SER A 97 0.86 2.66 0.23
CA SER A 97 0.06 3.62 -0.53
C SER A 97 -0.90 2.94 -1.51
N VAL A 98 -0.45 1.89 -2.22
CA VAL A 98 -1.33 1.09 -3.10
C VAL A 98 -2.40 0.32 -2.31
N VAL A 99 -2.06 -0.20 -1.13
CA VAL A 99 -3.07 -0.83 -0.26
C VAL A 99 -4.10 0.20 0.22
N LEU A 100 -3.65 1.40 0.63
CA LEU A 100 -4.54 2.47 1.06
C LEU A 100 -5.48 2.92 -0.05
N SER A 101 -4.98 3.11 -1.28
CA SER A 101 -5.84 3.47 -2.42
C SER A 101 -6.87 2.38 -2.72
N TYR A 102 -6.51 1.10 -2.63
CA TYR A 102 -7.48 0.00 -2.75
C TYR A 102 -8.57 0.05 -1.66
N LEU A 103 -8.20 0.32 -0.41
CA LEU A 103 -9.18 0.44 0.69
C LEU A 103 -10.16 1.60 0.46
N ILE A 104 -9.68 2.73 -0.06
CA ILE A 104 -10.51 3.89 -0.41
C ILE A 104 -11.43 3.54 -1.59
N GLY A 105 -10.84 3.12 -2.71
CA GLY A 105 -11.56 2.97 -3.98
C GLY A 105 -12.53 1.80 -3.99
N CYS A 106 -12.07 0.63 -3.53
CA CYS A 106 -12.82 -0.63 -3.63
C CYS A 106 -13.54 -0.99 -2.33
N LYS A 107 -12.99 -0.65 -1.16
CA LYS A 107 -13.59 -1.00 0.15
C LYS A 107 -14.30 0.16 0.85
N LYS A 108 -14.30 1.36 0.25
CA LYS A 108 -15.04 2.54 0.71
C LYS A 108 -14.63 3.04 2.10
N PHE A 109 -13.39 2.76 2.52
CA PHE A 109 -12.80 3.35 3.70
C PHE A 109 -12.59 4.85 3.47
N ALA A 110 -12.69 5.65 4.53
CA ALA A 110 -12.05 6.96 4.53
C ALA A 110 -10.51 6.78 4.57
N LEU A 111 -9.73 7.71 4.02
CA LEU A 111 -8.27 7.61 4.01
C LEU A 111 -7.69 7.50 5.42
N GLN A 112 -8.18 8.32 6.36
CA GLN A 112 -7.79 8.25 7.77
C GLN A 112 -8.06 6.86 8.37
N GLU A 113 -9.27 6.33 8.15
CA GLU A 113 -9.67 5.01 8.62
C GLU A 113 -8.78 3.90 8.02
N ALA A 114 -8.55 3.96 6.70
CA ALA A 114 -7.66 3.06 6.00
C ALA A 114 -6.24 3.13 6.55
N PHE A 115 -5.71 4.34 6.79
CA PHE A 115 -4.39 4.56 7.33
C PHE A 115 -4.24 3.91 8.70
N PHE A 116 -5.15 4.17 9.63
CA PHE A 116 -5.12 3.57 10.96
C PHE A 116 -5.30 2.06 10.93
N HIS A 117 -6.20 1.55 10.09
CA HIS A 117 -6.38 0.11 9.91
C HIS A 117 -5.07 -0.57 9.48
N VAL A 118 -4.41 -0.05 8.44
CA VAL A 118 -3.14 -0.63 7.96
C VAL A 118 -2.03 -0.43 9.00
N LEU A 119 -1.96 0.72 9.68
CA LEU A 119 -0.95 1.02 10.70
C LEU A 119 -1.03 0.03 11.87
N THR A 120 -2.22 -0.31 12.35
CA THR A 120 -2.37 -1.29 13.45
C THR A 120 -1.95 -2.70 13.06
N LYS A 121 -2.06 -3.07 11.78
CA LYS A 121 -1.60 -4.37 11.25
C LYS A 121 -0.12 -4.36 10.89
N ARG A 122 0.43 -3.20 10.56
CA ARG A 122 1.82 -2.99 10.15
C ARG A 122 2.30 -1.61 10.61
N ALA A 123 2.83 -1.55 11.83
CA ALA A 123 3.21 -0.30 12.50
C ALA A 123 4.33 0.51 11.81
N CYS A 124 5.02 -0.07 10.83
CA CYS A 124 6.08 0.61 10.10
C CYS A 124 5.62 1.32 8.82
N ILE A 125 4.32 1.33 8.49
CA ILE A 125 3.88 2.09 7.31
C ILE A 125 4.17 3.58 7.51
N CYS A 126 4.65 4.20 6.44
CA CYS A 126 4.98 5.62 6.40
C CYS A 126 5.06 6.05 4.93
N PRO A 127 3.92 6.18 4.22
CA PRO A 127 3.88 6.79 2.89
C PRO A 127 4.68 8.09 2.85
N ASN A 128 5.48 8.31 1.81
CA ASN A 128 6.10 9.62 1.65
C ASN A 128 5.02 10.71 1.46
N ILE A 129 5.38 11.96 1.74
CA ILE A 129 4.43 13.09 1.72
C ILE A 129 3.71 13.19 0.36
N GLY A 130 4.43 13.05 -0.75
CA GLY A 130 3.82 13.15 -2.09
C GLY A 130 2.82 12.03 -2.39
N PHE A 131 3.04 10.81 -1.88
CA PHE A 131 2.04 9.75 -1.98
C PHE A 131 0.84 9.99 -1.07
N MET A 132 1.03 10.56 0.11
CA MET A 132 -0.10 10.93 0.96
C MET A 132 -0.95 12.06 0.33
N GLU A 133 -0.33 13.04 -0.32
CA GLU A 133 -1.03 14.06 -1.09
C GLU A 133 -1.87 13.45 -2.22
N GLN A 134 -1.29 12.50 -2.96
CA GLN A 134 -1.98 11.77 -4.01
C GLN A 134 -3.15 10.93 -3.48
N LEU A 135 -3.00 10.30 -2.31
CA LEU A 135 -4.09 9.59 -1.63
C LEU A 135 -5.21 10.54 -1.17
N CYS A 136 -4.85 11.72 -0.66
CA CYS A 136 -5.83 12.75 -0.29
C CYS A 136 -6.59 13.25 -1.53
N ALA A 137 -5.93 13.42 -2.67
CA ALA A 137 -6.59 13.76 -3.93
C ALA A 137 -7.54 12.64 -4.38
N TYR A 138 -7.07 11.38 -4.32
CA TYR A 138 -7.88 10.23 -4.70
C TYR A 138 -9.12 10.05 -3.80
N GLU A 139 -9.01 10.29 -2.49
CA GLU A 139 -10.19 10.26 -1.60
C GLU A 139 -11.22 11.34 -1.98
N ARG A 140 -10.77 12.56 -2.32
CA ARG A 140 -11.67 13.63 -2.77
C ARG A 140 -12.39 13.24 -4.06
N GLU A 141 -11.71 12.60 -5.00
CA GLU A 141 -12.34 12.09 -6.23
C GLU A 141 -13.40 11.02 -5.94
N MET A 142 -13.18 10.18 -4.92
CA MET A 142 -14.07 9.06 -4.60
C MET A 142 -15.20 9.42 -3.63
N ARG A 143 -15.07 10.51 -2.85
CA ARG A 143 -15.97 10.84 -1.73
C ARG A 143 -16.32 12.32 -1.57
N ASP A 144 -15.87 13.20 -2.47
CA ASP A 144 -16.02 14.67 -2.40
C ASP A 144 -15.42 15.34 -1.14
N HIS A 145 -14.67 14.60 -0.31
CA HIS A 145 -14.00 15.12 0.88
C HIS A 145 -12.68 14.39 1.13
N CYS A 146 -11.80 14.99 1.94
CA CYS A 146 -10.57 14.37 2.43
C CYS A 146 -10.64 14.25 3.95
N SER A 147 -10.41 13.05 4.48
CA SER A 147 -10.41 12.75 5.92
C SER A 147 -9.06 12.97 6.59
N VAL A 148 -8.03 13.36 5.83
CA VAL A 148 -6.68 13.64 6.33
C VAL A 148 -6.31 15.12 6.21
N CYS A 149 -5.79 15.68 7.31
CA CYS A 149 -5.12 16.95 7.37
C CYS A 149 -3.64 16.80 6.97
N MET A 150 -3.28 17.28 5.78
CA MET A 150 -1.89 17.18 5.31
C MET A 150 -0.89 17.92 6.20
N PHE A 151 -1.30 19.02 6.86
CA PHE A 151 -0.43 19.72 7.80
C PHE A 151 -0.05 18.82 8.98
N LYS A 152 -1.04 18.15 9.61
CA LYS A 152 -0.80 17.23 10.72
C LYS A 152 0.00 15.99 10.27
N TYR A 153 -0.27 15.48 9.07
CA TYR A 153 0.49 14.37 8.51
C TYR A 153 1.97 14.73 8.30
N THR A 154 2.24 15.90 7.72
CA THR A 154 3.61 16.39 7.50
C THR A 154 4.35 16.63 8.81
N ASP A 155 3.67 17.22 9.81
CA ASP A 155 4.25 17.40 11.15
C ASP A 155 4.63 16.03 11.75
N TRP A 156 3.72 15.06 11.74
CA TRP A 156 4.01 13.69 12.17
C TRP A 156 5.13 13.01 11.36
N TYR A 157 5.13 13.17 10.04
CA TYR A 157 6.11 12.56 9.14
C TYR A 157 7.53 13.10 9.36
N THR A 158 7.65 14.38 9.71
CA THR A 158 8.93 15.06 9.93
C THR A 158 9.38 15.07 11.40
N ALA A 159 8.49 14.72 12.32
CA ALA A 159 8.81 14.58 13.74
C ALA A 159 9.99 13.63 13.95
N ASP A 160 10.90 14.03 14.84
CA ASP A 160 12.01 13.21 15.32
C ASP A 160 11.46 11.86 15.80
N CYS A 161 12.09 10.77 15.37
CA CYS A 161 11.67 9.42 15.70
C CYS A 161 11.54 9.16 17.22
N SER A 162 12.25 9.91 18.06
CA SER A 162 12.15 9.82 19.52
C SER A 162 10.89 10.48 20.10
N TYR A 163 10.24 11.37 19.35
CA TYR A 163 9.03 12.11 19.77
C TYR A 163 7.83 11.83 18.87
N ARG A 164 8.00 11.10 17.77
CA ARG A 164 6.92 10.76 16.84
C ARG A 164 5.89 9.88 17.55
N PRO A 165 4.62 10.31 17.68
CA PRO A 165 3.60 9.46 18.24
C PRO A 165 3.37 8.24 17.34
N ALA A 166 3.15 7.08 17.95
CA ALA A 166 2.93 5.83 17.22
C ALA A 166 1.68 5.89 16.32
N ILE A 167 0.68 6.68 16.72
CA ILE A 167 -0.55 6.93 15.96
C ILE A 167 -0.69 8.45 15.81
N PRO A 168 -0.71 9.00 14.57
CA PRO A 168 -0.93 10.42 14.35
C PRO A 168 -2.39 10.83 14.57
N ASP A 169 -2.62 12.07 15.01
CA ASP A 169 -3.89 12.75 14.75
C ASP A 169 -3.88 13.26 13.30
N LEU A 170 -4.84 12.81 12.50
CA LEU A 170 -4.93 13.15 11.07
C LEU A 170 -6.20 13.93 10.75
N GLU A 171 -7.06 14.25 11.71
CA GLU A 171 -8.36 14.85 11.41
C GLU A 171 -8.20 16.31 10.92
N PRO A 172 -8.98 16.74 9.90
CA PRO A 172 -9.01 18.12 9.40
C PRO A 172 -9.37 19.19 10.44
#